data_AF-A0AAD6NWF1-F1
#
_entry.id   AF-A0AAD6NWF1-F1
#
_cell.length_a   1.000
_cell.length_b   1.000
_cell.length_c   1.000
_cell.angle_alpha   90.00
_cell.angle_beta   90.00
_cell.angle_gamma   90.00
#
_symmetry.space_group_name_H-M   'P 1'
#
loop_
_entity.id
_entity.type
_entity.pdbx_description
1 polymer ?
#
loop_
_entity_poly.entity_id
_entity_poly.type
_entity_poly.pdbx_seq_one_letter_code
_entity_poly.pdbx_strand_id
1 'polypeptide(L)'
;MGALVWTLIAAALLMGCTNPAMAREETYGVINVAGKVMCQDCTKGYSDWINGDRPIKGCKVSLTCTDDRGRVMLYDSDVTDERGEFDMIVSRFINGKQLKEKKCSVRLVSSPDPSCDILTDFAGGKSGVKLRRPTSVYRDTVKYVLTPFYFTSPMCDEPDTSDQDDDTQGNNH
;
A
#
# COMPACT_ATOMS: atom_id res chain seq x y z
N MET A 1 -78.76 -35.43 -5.14
CA MET A 1 -78.56 -34.63 -6.37
C MET A 1 -77.44 -33.64 -6.11
N GLY A 2 -76.27 -33.87 -6.73
CA GLY A 2 -75.21 -32.90 -7.01
C GLY A 2 -74.47 -32.26 -5.82
N ALA A 3 -73.35 -32.86 -5.41
CA ALA A 3 -72.36 -32.25 -4.53
C ALA A 3 -71.58 -31.11 -5.22
N LEU A 4 -71.14 -30.15 -4.40
CA LEU A 4 -70.56 -28.87 -4.75
C LEU A 4 -69.28 -28.97 -5.60
N VAL A 5 -69.19 -28.05 -6.56
CA VAL A 5 -68.01 -27.65 -7.32
C VAL A 5 -66.97 -27.08 -6.34
N TRP A 6 -65.78 -27.69 -6.28
CA TRP A 6 -64.62 -27.10 -5.61
C TRP A 6 -63.72 -26.44 -6.65
N THR A 7 -63.67 -25.11 -6.62
CA THR A 7 -62.75 -24.29 -7.39
C THR A 7 -61.34 -24.39 -6.80
N LEU A 8 -60.38 -24.78 -7.61
CA LEU A 8 -58.95 -24.79 -7.27
C LEU A 8 -58.42 -23.34 -7.31
N ILE A 9 -58.13 -22.75 -6.16
CA ILE A 9 -57.39 -21.49 -6.05
C ILE A 9 -55.91 -21.84 -6.05
N ALA A 10 -55.23 -21.59 -7.18
CA ALA A 10 -53.78 -21.65 -7.27
C ALA A 10 -53.17 -20.43 -6.56
N ALA A 11 -52.67 -20.61 -5.33
CA ALA A 11 -51.95 -19.58 -4.61
C ALA A 11 -50.50 -19.49 -5.14
N ALA A 12 -50.22 -18.40 -5.87
CA ALA A 12 -48.88 -18.04 -6.31
C ALA A 12 -48.04 -17.57 -5.10
N LEU A 13 -47.11 -18.40 -4.63
CA LEU A 13 -46.04 -18.00 -3.70
C LEU A 13 -44.77 -17.73 -4.51
N LEU A 14 -44.63 -16.52 -5.06
CA LEU A 14 -43.32 -15.97 -5.41
C LEU A 14 -42.66 -15.51 -4.11
N MET A 15 -42.13 -16.47 -3.35
CA MET A 15 -41.13 -16.19 -2.32
C MET A 15 -39.90 -15.65 -3.06
N GLY A 16 -39.73 -14.34 -2.98
CA GLY A 16 -38.54 -13.68 -3.47
C GLY A 16 -37.32 -14.26 -2.75
N CYS A 17 -36.38 -14.78 -3.53
CA CYS A 17 -35.03 -15.05 -3.06
C CYS A 17 -34.35 -13.70 -2.82
N THR A 18 -34.68 -13.04 -1.71
CA THR A 18 -33.75 -12.08 -1.14
C THR A 18 -32.59 -12.91 -0.63
N ASN A 19 -31.55 -13.09 -1.44
CA ASN A 19 -30.25 -13.37 -0.88
C ASN A 19 -29.86 -12.07 -0.15
N PRO A 20 -29.87 -12.01 1.20
CA PRO A 20 -28.94 -11.09 1.80
C PRO A 20 -27.58 -11.60 1.33
N ALA A 21 -26.94 -10.88 0.41
CA ALA A 21 -25.51 -10.97 0.26
C ALA A 21 -24.96 -10.61 1.64
N MET A 22 -24.80 -11.62 2.51
CA MET A 22 -24.08 -11.48 3.74
C MET A 22 -22.71 -10.99 3.31
N ALA A 23 -22.47 -9.70 3.51
CA ALA A 23 -21.15 -9.14 3.49
C ALA A 23 -20.36 -10.03 4.46
N ARG A 24 -19.49 -10.88 3.90
CA ARG A 24 -18.63 -11.77 4.66
C ARG A 24 -17.83 -10.84 5.57
N GLU A 25 -18.19 -10.77 6.84
CA GLU A 25 -17.39 -10.08 7.83
C GLU A 25 -16.08 -10.86 7.85
N GLU A 26 -15.05 -10.28 7.23
CA GLU A 26 -13.72 -10.87 7.17
C GLU A 26 -13.30 -11.21 8.61
N THR A 27 -13.07 -12.48 8.94
CA THR A 27 -12.89 -12.94 10.33
C THR A 27 -11.42 -12.99 10.75
N TYR A 28 -10.62 -11.99 10.37
CA TYR A 28 -9.22 -11.88 10.81
C TYR A 28 -9.04 -10.76 11.83
N GLY A 29 -8.14 -10.98 12.78
CA GLY A 29 -7.75 -10.08 13.86
C GLY A 29 -6.40 -9.40 13.64
N VAL A 30 -5.58 -9.89 12.70
CA VAL A 30 -4.22 -9.39 12.45
C VAL A 30 -4.03 -8.98 10.99
N ILE A 31 -3.35 -7.87 10.78
CA ILE A 31 -2.88 -7.38 9.47
C ILE A 31 -1.36 -7.48 9.47
N ASN A 32 -0.81 -8.27 8.54
CA ASN A 32 0.63 -8.35 8.27
C ASN A 32 0.92 -7.58 6.98
N VAL A 33 1.90 -6.68 7.01
CA VAL A 33 2.33 -5.88 5.87
C VAL A 33 3.83 -6.02 5.71
N ALA A 34 4.24 -6.64 4.61
CA ALA A 34 5.63 -6.93 4.32
C ALA A 34 6.05 -6.37 2.95
N GLY A 35 7.35 -6.14 2.79
CA GLY A 35 7.91 -5.68 1.53
C GLY A 35 9.42 -5.56 1.60
N LYS A 36 10.00 -4.95 0.56
CA LYS A 36 11.44 -4.71 0.47
C LYS A 36 11.77 -3.26 0.17
N VAL A 37 12.94 -2.83 0.60
CA VAL A 37 13.55 -1.57 0.19
C VAL A 37 14.91 -1.86 -0.45
N MET A 38 15.08 -1.32 -1.65
CA MET A 38 16.23 -1.56 -2.51
C MET A 38 16.86 -0.24 -2.93
N CYS A 39 18.09 -0.29 -3.41
CA CYS A 39 18.79 0.84 -4.00
C CYS A 39 18.71 0.78 -5.53
N GLN A 40 18.25 1.86 -6.14
CA GLN A 40 18.28 2.05 -7.59
C GLN A 40 19.71 2.32 -8.05
N ASP A 41 20.17 1.58 -9.06
CA ASP A 41 21.47 1.77 -9.70
C ASP A 41 21.32 2.49 -11.04
N CYS A 42 21.49 3.81 -11.03
CA CYS A 42 21.28 4.64 -12.22
C CYS A 42 22.41 4.58 -13.23
N THR A 43 23.49 3.85 -12.95
CA THR A 43 24.50 3.53 -13.96
C THR A 43 24.01 2.47 -14.94
N LYS A 44 22.88 1.82 -14.63
CA LYS A 44 22.31 0.72 -15.40
C LYS A 44 20.96 1.09 -16.01
N GLY A 45 20.59 0.40 -17.09
CA GLY A 45 19.26 0.51 -17.67
C GLY A 45 18.17 0.01 -16.73
N TYR A 46 16.93 0.43 -16.98
CA TYR A 46 15.76 0.10 -16.15
C TYR A 46 15.64 -1.40 -15.81
N SER A 47 15.78 -2.26 -16.82
CA SER A 47 15.67 -3.72 -16.65
C SER A 47 16.76 -4.28 -15.75
N ASP A 48 17.94 -3.69 -15.71
CA ASP A 48 19.09 -4.26 -15.04
C ASP A 48 19.12 -3.92 -13.55
N TRP A 49 18.72 -2.70 -13.17
CA TRP A 49 18.68 -2.33 -11.76
C TRP A 49 17.44 -2.86 -11.04
N ILE A 50 16.28 -2.97 -11.72
CA ILE A 50 15.06 -3.51 -11.08
C ILE A 50 15.16 -5.01 -10.78
N ASN A 51 15.95 -5.73 -11.57
CA ASN A 51 16.27 -7.14 -11.35
C ASN A 51 17.57 -7.31 -10.53
N GLY A 52 18.24 -6.21 -10.21
CA GLY A 52 19.45 -6.21 -9.38
C GLY A 52 19.10 -6.42 -7.91
N ASP A 53 20.03 -7.06 -7.19
CA ASP A 53 19.90 -7.29 -5.74
C ASP A 53 20.77 -6.28 -4.99
N ARG A 54 20.23 -5.09 -4.73
CA ARG A 54 20.84 -4.08 -3.85
C ARG A 54 19.90 -3.77 -2.68
N PRO A 55 19.66 -4.70 -1.76
CA PRO A 55 18.83 -4.45 -0.59
C PRO A 55 19.49 -3.43 0.33
N ILE A 56 18.70 -2.56 0.96
CA ILE A 56 19.21 -1.60 1.94
C ILE A 56 18.78 -2.03 3.32
N LYS A 57 19.75 -2.32 4.19
CA LYS A 57 19.54 -2.57 5.62
C LYS A 57 19.34 -1.26 6.36
N GLY A 58 18.40 -1.23 7.30
CA GLY A 58 18.19 -0.10 8.19
C GLY A 58 17.30 1.01 7.65
N CYS A 59 16.66 0.84 6.48
CA CYS A 59 15.68 1.78 5.96
C CYS A 59 14.45 1.82 6.84
N LYS A 60 13.96 3.02 7.15
CA LYS A 60 12.72 3.21 7.90
C LYS A 60 11.54 3.28 6.93
N VAL A 61 10.53 2.46 7.19
CA VAL A 61 9.27 2.42 6.44
C VAL A 61 8.11 2.63 7.42
N SER A 62 7.08 3.37 7.02
CA SER A 62 5.94 3.66 7.89
C SER A 62 4.64 3.12 7.33
N LEU A 63 3.77 2.62 8.22
CA LEU A 63 2.38 2.27 7.96
C LEU A 63 1.48 3.28 8.68
N THR A 64 0.63 3.97 7.93
CA THR A 64 -0.33 4.93 8.49
C THR A 64 -1.74 4.53 8.10
N CYS A 65 -2.61 4.29 9.08
CA CYS A 65 -4.03 4.03 8.89
C CYS A 65 -4.87 5.22 9.37
N THR A 66 -5.85 5.60 8.56
CA THR A 66 -6.77 6.69 8.89
C THR A 66 -8.23 6.24 8.96
N ASP A 67 -9.03 6.99 9.71
CA ASP A 67 -10.48 6.83 9.70
C ASP A 67 -11.12 7.48 8.45
N ASP A 68 -12.45 7.42 8.35
CA ASP A 68 -13.17 8.02 7.21
C ASP A 68 -13.04 9.54 7.13
N ARG A 69 -12.71 10.20 8.25
CA ARG A 69 -12.49 11.65 8.34
C ARG A 69 -11.03 12.03 8.12
N GLY A 70 -10.17 11.07 7.76
CA GLY A 70 -8.75 11.28 7.51
C GLY A 70 -7.89 11.41 8.76
N ARG A 71 -8.43 11.15 9.96
CA ARG A 71 -7.66 11.21 11.21
C ARG A 71 -6.83 9.94 11.37
N VAL A 72 -5.58 10.08 11.80
CA VAL A 72 -4.69 8.92 12.05
C VAL A 72 -5.26 8.08 13.19
N MET A 73 -5.50 6.81 12.93
CA MET A 73 -5.89 5.80 13.90
C MET A 73 -4.71 4.97 14.38
N LEU A 74 -3.76 4.71 13.47
CA LEU A 74 -2.54 3.95 13.72
C LEU A 74 -1.42 4.56 12.90
N TYR A 75 -0.29 4.77 13.55
CA TYR A 75 1.01 4.95 12.92
C TYR A 75 1.91 3.87 13.48
N ASP A 76 2.53 3.11 12.58
CA ASP A 76 3.55 2.12 12.90
C ASP A 76 4.73 2.29 11.95
N SER A 77 5.88 1.76 12.33
CA SER A 77 7.06 1.77 11.47
C SER A 77 7.97 0.60 11.76
N ASP A 78 8.63 0.13 10.71
CA ASP A 78 9.64 -0.91 10.80
C ASP A 78 10.94 -0.46 10.13
N VAL A 79 12.02 -1.16 10.44
CA VAL A 79 13.36 -0.93 9.95
C VAL A 79 13.82 -2.17 9.19
N THR A 80 14.27 -2.00 7.96
CA THR A 80 14.62 -3.14 7.10
C THR A 80 15.80 -3.96 7.61
N ASP A 81 15.73 -5.27 7.42
CA ASP A 81 16.78 -6.22 7.77
C ASP A 81 17.92 -6.29 6.72
N GLU A 82 18.81 -7.27 6.84
CA GLU A 82 19.95 -7.45 5.93
C GLU A 82 19.56 -7.74 4.48
N ARG A 83 18.34 -8.22 4.25
CA ARG A 83 17.77 -8.52 2.94
C ARG A 83 16.88 -7.39 2.43
N GLY A 84 16.91 -6.23 3.12
CA GLY A 84 16.09 -5.08 2.82
C GLY A 84 14.61 -5.32 3.13
N GLU A 85 14.27 -6.38 3.88
CA GLU A 85 12.89 -6.77 4.17
C GLU A 85 12.37 -6.03 5.40
N PHE A 86 11.12 -5.57 5.33
CA PHE A 86 10.35 -5.10 6.49
C PHE A 86 9.11 -5.97 6.66
N ASP A 87 8.65 -6.17 7.90
CA ASP A 87 7.44 -6.93 8.24
C ASP A 87 6.73 -6.31 9.46
N MET A 88 5.65 -5.58 9.20
CA MET A 88 4.82 -4.95 10.23
C MET A 88 3.58 -5.81 10.52
N ILE A 89 3.40 -6.18 11.78
CA ILE A 89 2.25 -6.98 12.24
C ILE A 89 1.43 -6.13 13.21
N VAL A 90 0.21 -5.77 12.79
CA VAL A 90 -0.66 -4.87 13.56
C VAL A 90 -2.01 -5.51 13.84
N SER A 91 -2.56 -5.20 15.01
CA SER A 91 -3.93 -5.58 15.36
C SER A 91 -4.91 -4.86 14.43
N ARG A 92 -5.92 -5.60 13.95
CA ARG A 92 -7.03 -5.01 13.20
C ARG A 92 -7.89 -4.10 14.06
N PHE A 93 -7.87 -4.26 15.37
CA PHE A 93 -8.65 -3.45 16.30
C PHE A 93 -7.73 -2.60 17.17
N ILE A 94 -7.91 -1.28 17.10
CA ILE A 94 -7.21 -0.30 17.94
C ILE A 94 -8.24 0.38 18.82
N ASN A 95 -8.13 0.21 20.13
CA ASN A 95 -9.07 0.77 21.12
C ASN A 95 -10.55 0.44 20.81
N GLY A 96 -10.82 -0.82 20.45
CA GLY A 96 -12.15 -1.31 20.10
C GLY A 96 -12.69 -0.83 18.74
N LYS A 97 -11.91 -0.06 17.97
CA LYS A 97 -12.27 0.37 16.61
C LYS A 97 -11.53 -0.45 15.57
N GLN A 98 -12.27 -0.96 14.61
CA GLN A 98 -11.71 -1.70 13.49
C GLN A 98 -10.97 -0.76 12.53
N LEU A 99 -9.74 -1.12 12.17
CA LEU A 99 -8.98 -0.48 11.11
C LEU A 99 -9.61 -0.81 9.76
N LYS A 100 -9.68 0.19 8.89
CA LYS A 100 -10.04 -0.01 7.48
C LYS A 100 -8.75 -0.17 6.70
N GLU A 101 -8.40 -1.39 6.31
CA GLU A 101 -7.12 -1.71 5.66
C GLU A 101 -6.94 -0.86 4.39
N LYS A 102 -8.02 -0.67 3.62
CA LYS A 102 -8.04 0.17 2.41
C LYS A 102 -7.72 1.65 2.66
N LYS A 103 -7.79 2.12 3.91
CA LYS A 103 -7.40 3.48 4.33
C LYS A 103 -5.97 3.53 4.85
N CYS A 104 -5.34 2.39 5.11
CA CYS A 104 -3.93 2.29 5.44
C CYS A 104 -3.04 2.50 4.21
N SER A 105 -1.94 3.21 4.40
CA SER A 105 -0.87 3.40 3.40
C SER A 105 0.50 3.15 3.99
N VAL A 106 1.38 2.55 3.19
CA VAL A 106 2.79 2.35 3.51
C VAL A 106 3.66 3.30 2.69
N ARG A 107 4.63 3.97 3.29
CA ARG A 107 5.60 4.81 2.58
C ARG A 107 7.02 4.67 3.13
N LEU A 108 8.00 4.98 2.30
CA LEU A 108 9.38 5.23 2.71
C LEU A 108 9.46 6.44 3.64
N VAL A 109 10.40 6.37 4.61
CA VAL A 109 10.69 7.47 5.53
C VAL A 109 12.12 7.93 5.37
N SER A 110 13.10 7.03 5.49
CA SER A 110 14.52 7.36 5.40
C SER A 110 15.38 6.15 5.06
N SER A 111 16.54 6.40 4.46
CA SER A 111 17.61 5.43 4.27
C SER A 111 18.78 5.79 5.18
N PRO A 112 19.50 4.81 5.75
CA PRO A 112 20.76 5.06 6.45
C PRO A 112 21.98 5.05 5.51
N ASP A 113 21.81 4.65 4.24
CA ASP A 113 22.90 4.59 3.27
C ASP A 113 23.06 5.95 2.57
N PRO A 114 24.14 6.71 2.83
CA PRO A 114 24.34 8.03 2.25
C PRO A 114 24.60 8.01 0.73
N SER A 115 24.88 6.83 0.16
CA SER A 115 24.99 6.67 -1.29
C SER A 115 23.64 6.40 -1.96
N CYS A 116 22.61 6.11 -1.16
CA CYS A 116 21.29 5.72 -1.61
C CYS A 116 20.18 6.14 -0.63
N ASP A 117 20.03 7.44 -0.43
CA ASP A 117 19.10 8.05 0.53
C ASP A 117 18.07 9.00 -0.07
N ILE A 118 18.07 9.14 -1.39
CA ILE A 118 17.09 9.97 -2.09
C ILE A 118 15.79 9.20 -2.30
N LEU A 119 14.69 9.76 -1.81
CA LEU A 119 13.35 9.19 -1.93
C LEU A 119 12.88 9.16 -3.38
N THR A 120 12.62 7.96 -3.92
CA THR A 120 11.91 7.80 -5.19
C THR A 120 10.43 7.50 -4.97
N ASP A 121 9.60 7.82 -5.96
CA ASP A 121 8.21 7.36 -5.97
C ASP A 121 8.00 6.05 -6.74
N PHE A 122 9.07 5.28 -6.94
CA PHE A 122 8.96 3.97 -7.57
C PHE A 122 8.04 3.06 -6.74
N ALA A 123 7.11 2.40 -7.42
CA ALA A 123 6.03 1.62 -6.82
C ALA A 123 5.21 2.39 -5.75
N GLY A 124 5.24 3.72 -5.74
CA GLY A 124 4.57 4.56 -4.75
C GLY A 124 5.34 4.72 -3.43
N GLY A 125 6.67 4.52 -3.42
CA GLY A 125 7.48 4.58 -2.20
C GLY A 125 7.40 5.92 -1.46
N LYS A 126 7.48 7.05 -2.18
CA LYS A 126 7.46 8.42 -1.61
C LYS A 126 6.04 8.88 -1.29
N SER A 127 5.10 8.69 -2.20
CA SER A 127 3.69 9.12 -2.09
C SER A 127 2.87 8.21 -1.15
N GLY A 128 3.23 6.95 -1.07
CA GLY A 128 2.64 5.92 -0.22
C GLY A 128 1.62 5.04 -0.93
N VAL A 129 1.69 3.73 -0.67
CA VAL A 129 0.83 2.70 -1.29
C VAL A 129 -0.31 2.31 -0.36
N LYS A 130 -1.54 2.38 -0.87
CA LYS A 130 -2.74 1.91 -0.14
C LYS A 130 -2.87 0.38 -0.17
N LEU A 131 -3.26 -0.22 0.97
CA LEU A 131 -3.50 -1.66 1.09
C LEU A 131 -4.84 -2.05 0.43
N ARG A 132 -4.84 -2.20 -0.90
CA ARG A 132 -6.08 -2.41 -1.68
C ARG A 132 -6.54 -3.86 -1.73
N ARG A 133 -5.61 -4.79 -1.99
CA ARG A 133 -5.88 -6.22 -2.14
C ARG A 133 -4.87 -7.02 -1.33
N PRO A 134 -5.33 -7.95 -0.48
CA PRO A 134 -4.42 -8.80 0.25
C PRO A 134 -3.74 -9.79 -0.69
N THR A 135 -2.50 -10.12 -0.40
CA THR A 135 -1.74 -11.18 -1.07
C THR A 135 -2.24 -12.54 -0.63
N SER A 136 -2.58 -12.69 0.65
CA SER A 136 -3.19 -13.91 1.17
C SER A 136 -4.04 -13.61 2.41
N VAL A 137 -4.99 -14.50 2.68
CA VAL A 137 -5.75 -14.54 3.93
C VAL A 137 -5.60 -15.94 4.47
N TYR A 138 -5.05 -16.07 5.67
CA TYR A 138 -4.85 -17.36 6.32
C TYR A 138 -5.17 -17.27 7.80
N ARG A 139 -6.11 -18.12 8.24
CA ARG A 139 -6.64 -18.11 9.62
C ARG A 139 -7.06 -16.70 10.04
N ASP A 140 -6.42 -16.17 11.08
CA ASP A 140 -6.72 -14.88 11.70
C ASP A 140 -5.82 -13.76 11.16
N THR A 141 -5.15 -13.97 10.03
CA THR A 141 -4.19 -13.02 9.45
C THR A 141 -4.51 -12.73 8.00
N VAL A 142 -4.62 -11.43 7.69
CA VAL A 142 -4.54 -10.93 6.32
C VAL A 142 -3.11 -10.45 6.05
N LYS A 143 -2.53 -10.87 4.92
CA LYS A 143 -1.18 -10.47 4.53
C LYS A 143 -1.18 -9.61 3.28
N TYR A 144 -0.43 -8.53 3.31
CA TYR A 144 -0.14 -7.66 2.18
C TYR A 144 1.37 -7.68 1.92
N VAL A 145 1.77 -8.19 0.75
CA VAL A 145 3.15 -8.12 0.27
C VAL A 145 3.21 -7.04 -0.79
N LEU A 146 3.99 -5.99 -0.51
CA LEU A 146 4.15 -4.86 -1.41
C LEU A 146 5.27 -5.11 -2.42
N THR A 147 5.14 -4.50 -3.59
CA THR A 147 6.25 -4.37 -4.55
C THR A 147 7.40 -3.62 -3.88
N PRO A 148 8.68 -3.97 -4.16
CA PRO A 148 9.81 -3.27 -3.57
C PRO A 148 9.76 -1.76 -3.79
N PHE A 149 10.11 -1.01 -2.76
CA PHE A 149 10.38 0.43 -2.84
C PHE A 149 11.86 0.68 -3.09
N TYR A 150 12.16 1.85 -3.64
CA TYR A 150 13.52 2.21 -3.99
C TYR A 150 13.91 3.56 -3.42
N PHE A 151 15.09 3.62 -2.83
CA PHE A 151 15.86 4.86 -2.75
C PHE A 151 16.79 4.94 -3.96
N THR A 152 17.31 6.12 -4.22
CA THR A 152 18.26 6.35 -5.30
C THR A 152 19.43 7.19 -4.83
N SER A 153 20.45 7.29 -5.69
CA SER A 153 21.62 8.13 -5.44
C SER A 153 21.42 9.55 -5.98
N PRO A 154 22.17 10.55 -5.49
CA PRO A 154 22.20 11.91 -6.04
C PRO A 154 22.50 12.00 -7.54
N MET A 155 23.12 10.98 -8.14
CA MET A 155 23.38 10.99 -9.59
C MET A 155 22.11 10.87 -10.44
N CYS A 156 21.00 10.46 -9.84
CA CYS A 156 19.75 10.17 -10.53
C CYS A 156 18.75 11.30 -10.46
N ASP A 157 18.96 12.24 -9.55
CA ASP A 157 18.19 13.46 -9.48
C ASP A 157 18.72 14.38 -10.58
N GLU A 158 17.84 14.79 -11.50
CA GLU A 158 18.19 15.84 -12.47
C GLU A 158 18.58 17.09 -11.69
N PRO A 159 19.73 17.72 -12.00
CA PRO A 159 20.09 18.98 -11.37
C PRO A 159 19.03 20.04 -11.73
N ASP A 160 18.56 20.80 -10.75
CA ASP A 160 17.67 21.93 -10.98
C ASP A 160 18.38 22.97 -11.87
N THR A 161 18.02 23.03 -13.16
CA THR A 161 18.61 23.98 -14.13
C THR A 161 17.89 25.33 -14.14
N SER A 162 17.05 25.63 -13.13
CA SER A 162 16.23 26.85 -13.12
C SER A 162 16.99 28.13 -12.78
N ASP A 163 18.25 28.04 -12.38
CA ASP A 163 19.00 29.16 -11.79
C ASP A 163 20.16 29.68 -12.66
N GLN A 164 20.19 29.38 -13.97
CA GLN A 164 21.28 29.82 -14.89
C GLN A 164 20.85 30.74 -16.04
N ASP A 165 19.71 31.41 -15.93
CA ASP A 165 19.30 32.47 -16.87
C ASP A 165 19.42 33.86 -16.21
N ASP A 166 20.62 34.26 -15.77
CA ASP A 166 20.93 35.68 -15.63
C ASP A 166 22.42 35.96 -15.90
N ASP A 167 22.69 37.12 -16.48
CA ASP A 167 23.99 37.67 -16.90
C ASP A 167 24.58 37.24 -18.25
N THR A 168 23.98 37.73 -19.34
CA THR A 168 24.80 38.26 -20.46
C THR A 168 24.21 39.57 -20.98
N GLN A 169 24.37 40.65 -20.23
CA GLN A 169 24.16 42.00 -20.72
C GLN A 169 25.38 42.42 -21.55
N GLY A 170 25.31 42.20 -22.87
CA GLY A 170 26.32 42.67 -23.82
C GLY A 170 26.29 44.20 -23.94
N ASN A 171 27.27 44.88 -23.35
CA ASN A 171 27.58 46.28 -23.62
C ASN A 171 28.61 46.36 -24.75
N ASN A 172 28.18 46.84 -25.92
CA ASN A 172 29.09 47.24 -27.00
C ASN A 172 29.42 48.74 -26.87
N HIS A 173 30.72 49.06 -26.76
CA HIS A 173 31.30 50.36 -27.12
C HIS A 173 31.80 50.30 -28.57
#